data_AF-A0ABD5TCG3-F1
#
_entry.id   AF-A0ABD5TCG3-F1
#
_cell.length_a   1.000
_cell.length_b   1.000
_cell.length_c   1.000
_cell.angle_alpha   90.00
_cell.angle_beta   90.00
_cell.angle_gamma   90.00
#
_symmetry.space_group_name_H-M   'P 1'
#
loop_
_entity.id
_entity.type
_entity.pdbx_description
1 polymer ?
#
loop_
_entity_poly.entity_id
_entity_poly.type
_entity_poly.pdbx_seq_one_letter_code
_entity_poly.pdbx_strand_id
1 'polypeptide(L)' 'MEIDAEMRRMIAVSVGAVVVFIGLLVGIGLQYTDGHNLSNVGAYYLIAAISLFILLMAVAGVLLDRGE' A
#
# COMPACT_ATOMS: atom_id res chain seq x y z
N MET A 1 11.57 -10.52 22.23
CA MET A 1 10.44 -9.63 22.56
C MET A 1 9.19 -10.48 22.55
N GLU A 2 8.51 -10.58 23.69
CA GLU A 2 7.16 -11.14 23.79
C GLU A 2 6.20 -10.11 23.18
N ILE A 3 6.16 -10.06 21.85
CA ILE A 3 5.15 -9.26 21.15
C ILE A 3 3.85 -10.04 21.27
N ASP A 4 2.86 -9.41 21.91
CA ASP A 4 1.51 -9.95 21.99
C ASP A 4 1.01 -10.31 20.59
N ALA A 5 0.35 -11.47 20.45
CA ALA A 5 0.03 -12.04 19.13
C ALA A 5 -0.79 -11.06 18.27
N GLU A 6 -1.59 -10.25 18.93
CA GLU A 6 -2.40 -9.18 18.37
C GLU A 6 -1.58 -8.01 17.83
N MET A 7 -0.64 -7.50 18.63
CA MET A 7 0.29 -6.45 18.23
C MET A 7 1.14 -6.89 17.03
N ARG A 8 1.52 -8.17 16.99
CA ARG A 8 2.24 -8.78 15.88
C ARG A 8 1.41 -8.81 14.60
N ARG A 9 0.10 -9.06 14.70
CA ARG A 9 -0.85 -9.05 13.57
C ARG A 9 -1.05 -7.64 13.03
N MET A 10 -1.20 -6.65 13.90
CA MET A 10 -1.34 -5.24 13.50
C MET A 10 -0.12 -4.73 12.72
N ILE A 11 1.09 -5.05 13.19
CA ILE A 11 2.34 -4.74 12.49
C ILE A 11 2.38 -5.47 11.14
N ALA A 12 2.07 -6.77 11.12
CA ALA A 12 2.13 -7.57 9.89
C ALA A 12 1.19 -7.05 8.80
N VAL A 13 -0.04 -6.65 9.16
CA VAL A 13 -1.02 -6.08 8.23
C VAL A 13 -0.52 -4.75 7.66
N SER A 14 -0.02 -3.86 8.52
CA SER A 14 0.48 -2.55 8.11
C SER A 14 1.71 -2.67 7.20
N VAL A 15 2.66 -3.53 7.57
CA VAL A 15 3.84 -3.84 6.75
C VAL A 15 3.42 -4.44 5.40
N GLY A 16 2.46 -5.37 5.41
CA GLY A 16 1.92 -5.96 4.19
C GLY A 16 1.33 -4.91 3.24
N ALA A 17 0.52 -3.99 3.77
CA ALA A 17 -0.07 -2.91 2.97
C ALA A 17 1.00 -2.01 2.33
N VAL A 18 2.06 -1.67 3.08
CA VAL A 18 3.18 -0.88 2.57
C VAL A 18 3.95 -1.62 1.48
N VAL A 19 4.23 -2.91 1.65
CA VAL A 19 4.91 -3.72 0.63
C VAL A 19 4.11 -3.79 -0.67
N VAL A 20 2.79 -3.97 -0.58
CA VAL A 20 1.90 -3.93 -1.75
C VAL A 20 1.97 -2.57 -2.44
N PHE A 21 1.92 -1.47 -1.68
CA PHE A 21 2.02 -0.13 -2.24
C PHE A 21 3.34 0.13 -2.94
N ILE A 22 4.47 -0.26 -2.35
CA ILE A 22 5.79 -0.17 -2.98
C ILE A 22 5.82 -0.96 -4.28
N GLY A 23 5.27 -2.18 -4.29
CA GLY A 23 5.18 -3.01 -5.49
C GLY A 23 4.39 -2.33 -6.62
N LEU A 24 3.28 -1.67 -6.29
CA LEU A 24 2.50 -0.89 -7.25
C LEU A 24 3.31 0.30 -7.81
N LEU A 25 4.02 1.04 -6.96
CA LEU A 25 4.85 2.17 -7.41
C LEU A 25 5.96 1.71 -8.36
N VAL A 26 6.65 0.61 -8.02
CA VAL A 26 7.68 0.03 -8.89
C VAL A 26 7.07 -0.43 -10.21
N GLY A 27 5.93 -1.13 -10.18
CA GLY A 27 5.23 -1.58 -11.37
C GLY A 27 4.80 -0.42 -12.28
N ILE A 28 4.27 0.66 -11.71
CA ILE A 28 3.88 1.87 -12.45
C ILE A 28 5.12 2.53 -13.06
N GLY A 29 6.19 2.68 -12.27
CA GLY A 29 7.45 3.24 -12.74
C GLY A 29 8.03 2.46 -13.92
N LEU A 30 7.99 1.12 -13.88
CA LEU A 30 8.51 0.28 -14.95
C LEU A 30 7.65 0.30 -16.22
N GLN A 31 6.32 0.39 -16.09
CA GLN A 31 5.42 0.36 -17.25
C GLN A 31 5.15 1.72 -17.89
N TYR A 32 5.11 2.79 -17.10
CA TYR A 32 4.59 4.10 -17.55
C TYR A 32 5.65 5.21 -17.52
N THR A 33 6.92 4.88 -17.36
CA THR A 33 8.03 5.83 -17.51
C THR A 33 8.59 5.73 -18.92
N ASP A 34 8.54 6.84 -19.66
CA ASP A 34 9.21 7.02 -20.95
C ASP A 34 10.53 7.77 -20.72
N GLY A 35 11.62 7.01 -20.54
CA GLY A 35 12.93 7.55 -20.21
C GLY A 35 13.00 8.10 -18.79
N HIS A 36 12.89 9.42 -18.63
CA HIS A 36 12.87 10.11 -17.33
C HIS A 36 11.55 10.80 -17.00
N ASN A 37 10.56 10.70 -17.90
CA ASN A 37 9.26 11.33 -17.71
C ASN A 37 8.20 10.27 -17.44
N LEU A 38 7.36 10.53 -16.45
CA LEU A 38 6.16 9.74 -16.24
C LEU A 38 5.13 10.12 -17.32
N SER A 39 4.61 9.12 -18.02
CA SER A 39 3.52 9.33 -18.97
C SER A 39 2.28 9.91 -18.28
N ASN A 40 1.46 10.68 -19.00
CA ASN A 40 0.19 11.20 -18.48
C ASN A 40 -0.70 10.08 -17.92
N VAL A 41 -0.69 8.91 -18.58
CA VAL A 41 -1.44 7.73 -18.11
C VAL A 41 -0.85 7.21 -16.79
N GLY A 42 0.47 7.18 -16.67
CA GLY A 42 1.18 6.80 -15.45
C GLY A 42 0.83 7.70 -14.26
N ALA A 43 0.64 9.01 -14.49
CA ALA A 43 0.21 9.93 -13.45
C ALA A 43 -1.18 9.58 -12.88
N TYR A 44 -2.14 9.19 -13.73
CA TYR A 44 -3.44 8.73 -13.25
C TYR A 44 -3.35 7.44 -12.44
N TYR A 45 -2.52 6.47 -12.89
CA TYR A 45 -2.28 5.24 -12.13
C TYR A 45 -1.58 5.51 -10.80
N LEU A 46 -0.68 6.48 -10.73
CA LEU A 46 -0.01 6.87 -9.49
C LEU A 46 -1.02 7.40 -8.47
N ILE A 47 -1.91 8.30 -8.89
CA ILE A 47 -3.00 8.81 -8.04
C ILE A 47 -3.91 7.65 -7.59
N ALA A 48 -4.29 6.76 -8.51
CA ALA A 48 -5.12 5.59 -8.18
C ALA A 48 -4.43 4.66 -7.16
N ALA A 49 -3.12 4.43 -7.29
CA ALA A 49 -2.35 3.62 -6.35
C ALA A 49 -2.29 4.25 -4.96
N ILE A 50 -2.14 5.58 -4.88
CA ILE A 50 -2.17 6.31 -3.61
C ILE A 50 -3.56 6.21 -2.97
N SER A 51 -4.63 6.45 -3.74
CA SER A 51 -6.00 6.31 -3.25
C SER A 51 -6.29 4.88 -2.76
N LEU A 52 -5.85 3.87 -3.51
CA LEU A 52 -5.97 2.46 -3.11
C LEU A 52 -5.22 2.19 -1.81
N PHE A 53 -3.99 2.71 -1.64
CA PHE A 53 -3.23 2.55 -0.41
C PHE A 53 -3.93 3.16 0.81
N ILE A 54 -4.48 4.37 0.66
CA ILE A 54 -5.25 5.01 1.74
C ILE A 54 -6.46 4.15 2.10
N LEU A 55 -7.18 3.62 1.11
CA LEU A 55 -8.32 2.73 1.34
C LEU A 55 -7.89 1.42 2.01
N LEU A 56 -6.76 0.83 1.61
CA LEU A 56 -6.20 -0.36 2.26
C LEU A 56 -5.88 -0.10 3.73
N MET A 57 -5.31 1.06 4.05
CA MET A 57 -5.03 1.43 5.45
C MET A 57 -6.32 1.68 6.25
N ALA A 58 -7.34 2.30 5.64
CA ALA A 58 -8.64 2.48 6.27
C ALA A 58 -9.33 1.12 6.55
N VAL A 59 -9.30 0.21 5.58
CA VAL A 59 -9.82 -1.16 5.73
C VAL A 59 -9.01 -1.94 6.76
N ALA A 60 -7.68 -1.82 6.75
CA ALA A 60 -6.82 -2.44 7.75
C ALA A 60 -7.19 -1.96 9.16
N GLY A 61 -7.35 -0.65 9.37
CA GLY A 61 -7.79 -0.09 10.65
C GLY A 61 -9.15 -0.66 11.10
N VAL A 62 -10.12 -0.71 10.19
CA VAL A 62 -11.47 -1.26 10.46
C VAL A 62 -11.45 -2.78 10.72
N LEU A 63 -10.58 -3.54 10.04
CA LEU A 63 -10.44 -4.97 10.26
C LEU A 63 -9.76 -5.30 11.60
N LEU A 64 -8.85 -4.44 12.04
CA LEU A 64 -8.18 -4.56 13.33
C LEU A 64 -9.12 -4.19 14.47
N ASP A 65 -9.91 -3.12 14.33
CA ASP A 65 -10.94 -2.68 15.30
C ASP A 65 -12.05 -3.73 15.52
N ARG A 66 -12.30 -4.60 14.53
CA ARG A 66 -13.24 -5.74 14.64
C ARG A 66 -12.60 -7.03 15.19
N GLY A 67 -11.29 -7.05 15.36
CA GLY A 67 -10.53 -8.17 15.91
C GLY A 67 -10.35 -8.09 17.43
N GLU A 68 -10.60 -6.92 18.01
CA GLU A 68 -10.86 -6.67 19.44
C GLU A 68 -12.30 -7.08 19.83
#